data_AF-A0A2V8FT09-F1
#
_entry.id   AF-A0A2V8FT09-F1
#
_cell.length_a   1.000
_cell.length_b   1.000
_cell.length_c   1.000
_cell.angle_alpha   90.00
_cell.angle_beta   90.00
_cell.angle_gamma   90.00
#
_symmetry.space_group_name_H-M   'P 1'
#
loop_
_entity.id
_entity.type
_entity.pdbx_description
1 polymer ?
#
loop_
_entity_poly.entity_id
_entity_poly.type
_entity_poly.pdbx_seq_one_letter_code
_entity_poly.pdbx_strand_id
1 'polypeptide(L)'
;PSRKTFASSTMIVSGLWLFLFVIIHVKTFKYGTEYAASGSGIRDLYRLEMENFSNPLTVGFYVLSMLVVGSHLWHGIASGFQSLGADPPQWTPRLLVASRAIAALIAGGFIVIALWAHFAGRS
;
A
#
# COMPACT_ATOMS: atom_id res chain seq x y z
N PRO A 1 22.17 -21.25 -18.38
CA PRO A 1 21.51 -19.92 -18.22
C PRO A 1 20.73 -19.86 -16.90
N SER A 2 21.27 -19.16 -15.90
CA SER A 2 20.64 -19.01 -14.58
C SER A 2 19.34 -18.23 -14.72
N ARG A 3 18.20 -18.91 -14.58
CA ARG A 3 16.92 -18.26 -14.30
C ARG A 3 17.01 -17.71 -12.88
N LYS A 4 17.72 -16.59 -12.68
CA LYS A 4 17.47 -15.76 -11.49
C LYS A 4 16.01 -15.33 -11.62
N THR A 5 15.20 -16.03 -10.85
CA THR A 5 13.79 -16.26 -11.06
C THR A 5 13.07 -14.92 -11.08
N PHE A 6 12.30 -14.62 -12.13
CA PHE A 6 11.52 -13.37 -12.28
C PHE A 6 10.76 -12.94 -11.01
N ALA A 7 10.36 -13.90 -10.16
CA ALA A 7 9.73 -13.69 -8.86
C ALA A 7 10.65 -13.02 -7.81
N SER A 8 11.96 -13.29 -7.82
CA SER A 8 12.91 -12.67 -6.89
C SER A 8 13.29 -11.25 -7.33
N SER A 9 13.41 -11.02 -8.63
CA SER A 9 13.67 -9.69 -9.19
C SER A 9 12.53 -8.71 -8.95
N THR A 10 11.27 -9.18 -8.98
CA THR A 10 10.11 -8.32 -8.69
C THR A 10 9.97 -7.98 -7.21
N MET A 11 10.43 -8.84 -6.30
CA MET A 11 10.41 -8.57 -4.85
C MET A 11 11.37 -7.46 -4.42
N ILE A 12 12.59 -7.42 -4.96
CA ILE A 12 13.53 -6.35 -4.62
C ILE A 12 13.08 -5.00 -5.21
N VAL A 13 12.54 -4.99 -6.43
CA VAL A 13 12.04 -3.77 -7.07
C VAL A 13 10.82 -3.22 -6.33
N SER A 14 9.84 -4.08 -6.03
CA SER A 14 8.66 -3.67 -5.26
C SER A 14 9.02 -3.25 -3.83
N GLY A 15 10.01 -3.90 -3.20
CA GLY A 15 10.54 -3.51 -1.90
C GLY A 15 11.20 -2.12 -1.90
N LEU A 16 12.01 -1.80 -2.91
CA LEU A 16 12.60 -0.47 -3.07
C LEU A 16 11.53 0.60 -3.34
N TRP A 17 10.50 0.27 -4.14
CA TRP A 17 9.35 1.15 -4.34
C TRP A 17 8.60 1.41 -3.03
N LEU A 18 8.32 0.36 -2.25
CA LEU A 18 7.69 0.46 -0.94
C LEU A 18 8.50 1.36 0.00
N PHE A 19 9.83 1.22 0.02
CA PHE A 19 10.69 2.06 0.82
C PHE A 19 10.54 3.55 0.45
N LEU A 20 10.59 3.87 -0.85
CA LEU A 20 10.36 5.23 -1.33
C LEU A 20 8.94 5.72 -1.01
N PHE A 21 7.93 4.87 -1.24
CA PHE A 21 6.53 5.16 -0.95
C PHE A 21 6.33 5.48 0.52
N VAL A 22 6.90 4.71 1.46
CA VAL A 22 6.77 4.95 2.90
C VAL A 22 7.41 6.27 3.30
N ILE A 23 8.58 6.62 2.77
CA ILE A 23 9.21 7.92 3.03
C ILE A 23 8.29 9.06 2.59
N ILE A 24 7.77 8.99 1.36
CA ILE A 24 6.85 10.00 0.82
C ILE A 24 5.56 10.04 1.63
N HIS A 25 4.97 8.89 1.94
CA HIS A 25 3.73 8.75 2.69
C HIS A 25 3.82 9.38 4.09
N VAL A 26 4.87 9.03 4.85
CA VAL A 26 5.10 9.60 6.17
C VAL A 26 5.39 11.09 6.05
N LYS A 27 6.21 11.53 5.10
CA LYS A 27 6.44 12.96 4.87
C LYS A 27 5.15 13.72 4.59
N THR A 28 4.26 13.17 3.75
CA THR A 28 2.99 13.80 3.38
C THR A 28 2.00 13.86 4.55
N PHE A 29 1.76 12.76 5.26
CA PHE A 29 0.68 12.70 6.25
C PHE A 29 1.12 12.96 7.68
N LYS A 30 2.35 12.57 8.05
CA LYS A 30 2.89 12.84 9.39
C LYS A 30 3.53 14.24 9.47
N TYR A 31 4.27 14.63 8.43
CA TYR A 31 5.02 15.89 8.42
C TYR A 31 4.47 16.94 7.43
N GLY A 32 3.31 16.67 6.81
CA GLY A 32 2.64 17.66 5.97
C GLY A 32 2.03 18.79 6.79
N THR A 33 1.28 19.66 6.11
CA THR A 33 0.59 20.80 6.73
C THR A 33 -0.24 20.37 7.93
N GLU A 34 -0.12 21.13 9.01
CA GLU A 34 -0.91 20.91 10.22
C GLU A 34 -2.14 21.80 10.18
N TYR A 35 -3.30 21.18 10.02
CA TYR A 35 -4.59 21.83 10.17
C TYR A 35 -5.12 21.56 11.57
N ALA A 36 -5.54 22.61 12.28
CA ALA A 36 -6.19 22.47 13.57
C ALA A 36 -7.67 22.08 13.35
N ALA A 37 -8.12 20.98 13.96
CA ALA A 37 -9.53 20.66 14.00
C ALA A 37 -10.25 21.64 14.95
N SER A 38 -11.41 22.15 14.53
CA SER A 38 -12.18 23.12 15.31
C SER A 38 -12.55 22.55 16.69
N GLY A 39 -11.96 23.10 17.74
CA GLY A 39 -12.36 22.87 19.13
C GLY A 39 -11.73 21.68 19.86
N SER A 40 -10.93 20.83 19.22
CA SER A 40 -10.37 19.63 19.87
C SER A 40 -8.87 19.66 20.13
N GLY A 41 -8.12 20.62 19.55
CA GLY A 41 -6.65 20.64 19.59
C GLY A 41 -6.00 19.45 18.87
N ILE A 42 -6.79 18.62 18.19
CA ILE A 42 -6.34 17.47 17.40
C ILE A 42 -6.08 17.95 15.96
N ARG A 43 -5.08 17.36 15.31
CA ARG A 43 -4.78 17.63 13.91
C ARG A 43 -5.87 17.07 12.99
N ASP A 44 -6.38 17.92 12.10
CA ASP A 44 -7.34 17.56 11.05
C ASP A 44 -6.62 16.86 9.89
N LEU A 45 -6.48 15.55 10.02
CA LEU A 45 -5.90 14.70 8.97
C LEU A 45 -6.83 14.54 7.76
N TYR A 46 -8.15 14.65 7.97
CA TYR A 46 -9.12 14.55 6.89
C TYR A 46 -8.94 15.70 5.91
N ARG A 47 -8.85 16.95 6.40
CA ARG A 47 -8.57 18.10 5.54
C ARG A 47 -7.26 17.97 4.77
N LEU A 48 -6.21 17.51 5.45
CA LEU A 48 -4.91 17.29 4.81
C LEU A 48 -4.99 16.23 3.72
N GLU A 49 -5.72 15.14 3.96
CA GLU A 49 -5.94 14.07 2.98
C GLU A 49 -6.68 14.58 1.74
N MET A 50 -7.81 15.27 1.95
CA MET A 50 -8.61 15.85 0.88
C MET A 50 -7.80 16.85 0.03
N GLU A 51 -6.96 17.66 0.66
CA GLU A 51 -6.07 18.59 -0.05
C GLU A 51 -5.03 17.83 -0.88
N ASN A 52 -4.32 16.86 -0.30
CA ASN A 52 -3.28 16.10 -1.02
C ASN A 52 -3.86 15.33 -2.20
N PHE A 53 -5.05 14.76 -2.04
CA PHE A 53 -5.74 14.03 -3.09
C PHE A 53 -6.54 14.91 -4.05
N SER A 54 -6.53 16.24 -3.93
CA SER A 54 -7.04 17.13 -4.98
C SER A 54 -6.21 17.06 -6.28
N ASN A 55 -4.91 16.78 -6.15
CA ASN A 55 -3.98 16.68 -7.26
C ASN A 55 -4.02 15.28 -7.90
N PRO A 56 -4.39 15.15 -9.20
CA PRO A 56 -4.50 13.85 -9.87
C PRO A 56 -3.16 13.11 -9.97
N LEU A 57 -2.02 13.82 -9.97
CA LEU A 57 -0.70 13.17 -9.97
C LEU A 57 -0.42 12.47 -8.64
N THR A 58 -0.80 13.10 -7.52
CA THR A 58 -0.69 12.50 -6.19
C THR A 58 -1.55 11.24 -6.13
N VAL A 59 -2.81 11.33 -6.57
CA VAL A 59 -3.72 10.17 -6.59
C VAL A 59 -3.15 9.04 -7.45
N GLY A 60 -2.68 9.35 -8.66
CA GLY A 60 -2.05 8.36 -9.54
C GLY A 60 -0.83 7.67 -8.89
N PHE A 61 0.03 8.44 -8.21
CA PHE A 61 1.16 7.89 -7.47
C PHE A 61 0.72 6.95 -6.34
N TYR A 62 -0.29 7.32 -5.56
CA TYR A 62 -0.79 6.49 -4.47
C TYR A 62 -1.51 5.23 -4.96
N VAL A 63 -2.30 5.34 -6.03
CA VAL A 63 -2.94 4.18 -6.68
C VAL A 63 -1.90 3.20 -7.19
N LEU A 64 -0.89 3.68 -7.94
CA LEU A 64 0.22 2.85 -8.40
C LEU A 64 0.96 2.20 -7.21
N SER A 65 1.22 2.96 -6.15
CA SER A 65 1.88 2.45 -4.96
C SER A 65 1.07 1.35 -4.28
N MET A 66 -0.26 1.46 -4.22
CA MET A 66 -1.12 0.41 -3.67
C MET A 66 -1.11 -0.87 -4.52
N LEU A 67 -1.02 -0.76 -5.86
CA LEU A 67 -0.84 -1.93 -6.72
C LEU A 67 0.50 -2.63 -6.43
N VAL A 68 1.57 -1.86 -6.25
CA VAL A 68 2.89 -2.39 -5.90
C VAL A 68 2.86 -3.04 -4.50
N VAL A 69 2.27 -2.37 -3.51
CA VAL A 69 2.07 -2.90 -2.15
C VAL A 69 1.31 -4.23 -2.20
N GLY A 70 0.20 -4.30 -2.95
CA GLY A 70 -0.58 -5.52 -3.12
C GLY A 70 0.26 -6.65 -3.72
N SER A 71 1.03 -6.37 -4.77
CA SER A 71 1.93 -7.36 -5.38
C SER A 71 2.99 -7.86 -4.39
N HIS A 72 3.62 -6.95 -3.64
CA HIS A 72 4.65 -7.28 -2.67
C HIS A 72 4.08 -8.08 -1.50
N LEU A 73 2.89 -7.74 -1.02
CA LEU A 73 2.25 -8.41 0.10
C LEU A 73 1.81 -9.83 -0.25
N TRP A 74 1.23 -10.02 -1.43
CA TRP A 74 0.91 -11.34 -1.98
C TRP A 74 2.13 -12.26 -1.91
N HIS A 75 3.27 -11.80 -2.41
CA HIS A 75 4.50 -12.59 -2.49
C HIS A 75 5.17 -12.73 -1.12
N GLY A 76 5.22 -11.65 -0.35
CA GLY A 76 5.88 -11.56 0.95
C GLY A 76 5.24 -12.47 2.00
N ILE A 77 3.90 -12.51 2.09
CA ILE A 77 3.20 -13.40 3.02
C ILE A 77 3.57 -14.86 2.70
N ALA A 78 3.44 -15.28 1.44
CA ALA A 78 3.77 -16.65 1.04
C ALA A 78 5.22 -17.03 1.39
N SER A 79 6.20 -16.17 1.09
CA SER A 79 7.62 -16.43 1.40
C SER A 79 7.95 -16.38 2.90
N GLY A 80 7.24 -15.55 3.67
CA GLY A 80 7.49 -15.39 5.10
C GLY A 80 7.08 -16.63 5.89
N PHE A 81 5.90 -17.19 5.59
CA PHE A 81 5.44 -18.44 6.19
C PHE A 81 6.33 -19.64 5.85
N GLN A 82 6.88 -19.69 4.63
CA GLN A 82 7.89 -20.68 4.24
C GLN A 82 9.17 -20.54 5.06
N SER A 83 9.65 -19.31 5.26
CA SER A 83 10.87 -19.03 6.01
C SER A 83 10.74 -19.35 7.51
N LEU A 84 9.54 -19.24 8.07
CA LEU A 84 9.22 -19.60 9.45
C LEU A 84 8.97 -21.11 9.65
N GLY A 85 9.04 -21.92 8.59
CA GLY A 85 8.75 -23.37 8.63
C GLY A 85 7.27 -23.71 8.82
N ALA A 86 6.38 -22.72 8.71
CA ALA A 86 4.94 -22.84 8.90
C ALA A 86 4.21 -23.11 7.56
N ASP A 87 4.78 -23.94 6.69
CA ASP A 87 4.21 -24.30 5.38
C ASP A 87 4.11 -25.83 5.20
N PRO A 88 3.18 -26.51 5.89
CA PRO A 88 2.89 -27.91 5.58
C PRO A 88 2.27 -28.00 4.16
N PRO A 89 2.67 -28.97 3.30
CA PRO A 89 2.24 -29.05 1.90
C PRO A 89 0.73 -29.02 1.65
N GLN A 90 -0.06 -29.46 2.64
CA GLN A 90 -1.51 -29.47 2.61
C GLN A 90 -2.16 -28.09 2.85
N TRP A 91 -1.44 -27.15 3.48
CA TRP A 91 -1.91 -25.79 3.80
C TRP A 91 -1.41 -24.74 2.80
N THR A 92 -0.32 -25.02 2.07
CA THR A 92 0.27 -24.12 1.07
C THR A 92 -0.75 -23.53 0.09
N PRO A 93 -1.70 -24.29 -0.49
CA PRO A 93 -2.67 -23.72 -1.44
C PRO A 93 -3.63 -22.72 -0.78
N ARG A 94 -4.06 -23.00 0.47
CA ARG A 94 -4.95 -22.12 1.24
C ARG A 94 -4.23 -20.83 1.63
N LEU A 95 -2.98 -20.95 2.06
CA LEU A 95 -2.13 -19.83 2.39
C LEU A 95 -1.95 -18.91 1.17
N LEU A 96 -1.66 -19.47 0.00
CA LEU A 96 -1.54 -18.70 -1.23
C LEU A 96 -2.84 -17.93 -1.55
N VAL A 97 -4.01 -18.58 -1.47
CA VAL A 97 -5.30 -17.91 -1.70
C VAL A 97 -5.55 -16.81 -0.66
N ALA A 98 -5.26 -17.06 0.62
CA ALA A 98 -5.41 -16.08 1.69
C ALA A 98 -4.51 -14.85 1.46
N SER A 99 -3.24 -15.06 1.10
CA SER A 99 -2.30 -13.99 0.76
C SER A 99 -2.81 -13.11 -0.37
N ARG A 100 -3.41 -13.73 -1.41
CA ARG A 100 -4.02 -13.02 -2.55
C ARG A 100 -5.21 -12.18 -2.10
N ALA A 101 -6.10 -12.76 -1.30
CA ALA A 101 -7.30 -12.09 -0.82
C ALA A 101 -6.96 -10.89 0.08
N ILE A 102 -6.04 -11.07 1.03
CA ILE A 102 -5.58 -10.01 1.93
C ILE A 102 -4.90 -8.88 1.13
N ALA A 103 -4.03 -9.24 0.18
CA ALA A 103 -3.38 -8.26 -0.68
C ALA A 103 -4.38 -7.44 -1.51
N ALA A 104 -5.36 -8.10 -2.12
CA ALA A 104 -6.41 -7.45 -2.91
C ALA A 104 -7.30 -6.55 -2.05
N LEU A 105 -7.67 -7.00 -0.84
CA LEU A 105 -8.52 -6.23 0.08
C LEU A 105 -7.81 -4.97 0.56
N ILE A 106 -6.54 -5.07 0.97
CA ILE A 106 -5.77 -3.92 1.43
C ILE A 106 -5.53 -2.94 0.28
N ALA A 107 -4.99 -3.40 -0.85
CA ALA A 107 -4.71 -2.53 -1.99
C ALA A 107 -5.99 -1.88 -2.52
N GLY A 108 -7.05 -2.68 -2.70
CA GLY A 108 -8.34 -2.20 -3.19
C GLY A 108 -8.98 -1.20 -2.23
N GLY A 109 -9.00 -1.49 -0.93
CA GLY A 109 -9.55 -0.59 0.09
C GLY A 109 -8.89 0.79 0.08
N PHE A 110 -7.55 0.84 0.07
CA PHE A 110 -6.82 2.11 0.04
C PHE A 110 -6.93 2.84 -1.31
N ILE A 111 -7.00 2.11 -2.44
CA ILE A 111 -7.28 2.71 -3.75
C ILE A 111 -8.65 3.39 -3.74
N VAL A 112 -9.67 2.72 -3.20
CA VAL A 112 -11.02 3.28 -3.09
C VAL A 112 -11.01 4.56 -2.27
N ILE A 113 -10.30 4.59 -1.14
CA ILE A 113 -10.17 5.81 -0.31
C ILE A 113 -9.54 6.96 -1.11
N ALA A 114 -8.39 6.72 -1.77
CA ALA A 114 -7.70 7.76 -2.53
C ALA A 114 -8.54 8.30 -3.70
N LEU A 115 -9.24 7.41 -4.42
CA LEU A 115 -10.14 7.81 -5.50
C LEU A 115 -11.36 8.56 -4.97
N TRP A 116 -11.98 8.07 -3.91
CA TRP A 116 -13.13 8.74 -3.28
C TRP A 116 -12.76 10.14 -2.82
N ALA A 117 -11.62 10.31 -2.11
CA ALA A 117 -11.13 11.61 -1.68
C ALA A 117 -10.89 12.56 -2.87
N HIS A 118 -10.36 12.04 -3.98
CA HIS A 118 -10.15 12.81 -5.21
C HIS A 118 -11.45 13.34 -5.83
N PHE A 119 -12.49 12.50 -5.88
CA PHE A 119 -13.76 12.87 -6.49
C PHE A 119 -14.63 13.71 -5.55
N ALA A 120 -14.67 13.37 -4.26
CA ALA A 120 -15.42 14.11 -3.24
C ALA A 120 -14.78 15.48 -2.94
N GLY A 121 -13.46 15.63 -3.10
CA GLY A 121 -12.78 16.93 -2.92
C GLY A 121 -13.00 17.92 -4.05
N ARG A 122 -13.60 17.50 -5.17
CA ARG A 122 -13.93 18.37 -6.31
C ARG A 122 -15.38 18.83 -6.37
N SER A 123 -16.26 18.24 -5.57
CA SER A 123 -17.68 18.62 -5.43
C SER A 123 -17.87 19.64 -4.32
#